data_AF-A0A2E8G229-F1
#
_entry.id   AF-A0A2E8G229-F1
#
_cell.length_a   1.000
_cell.length_b   1.000
_cell.length_c   1.000
_cell.angle_alpha   90.00
_cell.angle_beta   90.00
_cell.angle_gamma   90.00
#
_symmetry.space_group_name_H-M   'P 1'
#
loop_
_entity.id
_entity.type
_entity.pdbx_description
1 polymer ?
#
loop_
_entity_poly.entity_id
_entity_poly.type
_entity_poly.pdbx_seq_one_letter_code
_entity_poly.pdbx_strand_id
1 'polypeptide(L)'
;MTLESLDVGGRPYEVLPVLPFTTRRLLVGQFDVAEHCLQQGLKRLGENAWLKPGSELIVQPMEMTDGGLSQVEERVIMDMAYGAGAKRVLLWVGGELSRQEALNKLEAL
;
A
#
# COMPACT_ATOMS: atom_id res chain seq x y z
N MET A 1 -7.07 -1.43 -5.99
CA MET A 1 -5.89 -0.84 -5.33
C MET A 1 -4.88 -0.52 -6.41
N THR A 2 -4.23 0.64 -6.37
CA THR A 2 -3.27 1.08 -7.41
C THR A 2 -1.85 0.99 -6.89
N LEU A 3 -0.94 0.41 -7.68
CA LEU A 3 0.47 0.28 -7.36
C LEU A 3 1.33 0.94 -8.44
N GLU A 4 2.42 1.58 -8.03
CA GLU A 4 3.42 2.17 -8.92
C GLU A 4 4.82 1.78 -8.42
N SER A 5 5.70 1.36 -9.33
CA SER A 5 7.11 1.13 -9.00
C SER A 5 7.89 2.43 -9.23
N LEU A 6 8.44 2.98 -8.15
CA LEU A 6 9.18 4.24 -8.20
C LEU A 6 10.58 4.08 -8.80
N ASP A 7 11.20 2.92 -8.68
CA ASP A 7 12.56 2.62 -9.17
C ASP A 7 12.63 2.56 -10.71
N VAL A 8 11.66 1.89 -11.33
CA VAL A 8 11.70 1.59 -12.77
C VAL A 8 10.95 2.65 -13.60
N GLY A 9 10.29 3.61 -12.94
CA GLY A 9 9.46 4.62 -13.61
C GLY A 9 8.30 4.03 -14.39
N GLY A 10 7.73 2.95 -13.86
CA GLY A 10 6.58 2.29 -14.44
C GLY A 10 5.31 3.13 -14.28
N ARG A 11 4.35 2.95 -15.19
CA ARG A 11 3.02 3.52 -14.99
C ARG A 11 2.33 2.85 -13.80
N PRO A 12 1.54 3.58 -13.01
CA PRO A 12 0.64 2.98 -12.04
C PRO A 12 -0.23 1.93 -12.73
N TYR A 13 -0.49 0.83 -12.03
CA TYR A 13 -1.40 -0.20 -12.49
C TYR A 13 -2.34 -0.63 -11.37
N GLU A 14 -3.53 -1.08 -11.76
CA GLU A 14 -4.54 -1.53 -10.81
C GLU A 14 -4.41 -3.02 -10.53
N VAL A 15 -4.58 -3.35 -9.26
CA VAL A 15 -4.78 -4.70 -8.75
C VAL A 15 -6.21 -4.79 -8.24
N LEU A 16 -6.95 -5.72 -8.85
CA LEU A 16 -8.34 -6.00 -8.49
C LEU A 16 -8.36 -7.12 -7.45
N PRO A 17 -9.10 -6.94 -6.35
CA PRO A 17 -9.24 -7.99 -5.34
C PRO A 17 -10.23 -9.06 -5.83
N VAL A 18 -10.10 -10.27 -5.28
CA VAL A 18 -11.02 -11.39 -5.58
C VAL A 18 -12.42 -11.19 -5.01
N LEU A 19 -12.53 -10.42 -3.94
CA LEU A 19 -13.76 -10.01 -3.27
C LEU A 19 -13.61 -8.53 -2.83
N PRO A 20 -14.71 -7.80 -2.58
CA PRO A 20 -14.61 -6.47 -1.99
C PRO A 20 -13.96 -6.53 -0.61
N PHE A 21 -12.98 -5.65 -0.36
CA PHE A 21 -12.37 -5.50 0.98
C PHE A 21 -12.77 -4.22 1.71
N THR A 22 -13.41 -3.27 1.02
CA THR A 22 -13.93 -2.02 1.59
C THR A 22 -15.36 -2.20 2.04
N THR A 23 -15.76 -1.48 3.08
CA THR A 23 -17.14 -1.44 3.59
C THR A 23 -17.64 -0.01 3.62
N ARG A 24 -18.88 0.21 4.06
CA ARG A 24 -19.43 1.57 4.25
C ARG A 24 -18.68 2.40 5.30
N ARG A 25 -17.93 1.77 6.22
CA ARG A 25 -17.30 2.44 7.37
C ARG A 25 -15.78 2.31 7.44
N LEU A 26 -15.21 1.37 6.68
CA LEU A 26 -13.78 1.10 6.71
C LEU A 26 -13.24 0.93 5.30
N LEU A 27 -12.17 1.65 4.98
CA LEU A 27 -11.42 1.49 3.73
C LEU A 27 -10.91 0.05 3.59
N VAL A 28 -10.41 -0.52 4.68
CA VAL A 28 -10.03 -1.93 4.81
C VAL A 28 -10.92 -2.58 5.87
N GLY A 29 -12.04 -3.16 5.44
CA GLY A 29 -12.97 -3.90 6.30
C GLY A 29 -12.88 -5.42 6.18
N GLN A 30 -12.23 -5.95 5.14
CA GLN A 30 -11.87 -7.38 5.01
C GLN A 30 -10.34 -7.48 4.86
N PHE A 31 -9.65 -7.67 5.99
CA PHE A 31 -8.19 -7.62 6.06
C PHE A 31 -7.52 -8.63 5.10
N ASP A 32 -7.86 -9.91 5.21
CA ASP A 32 -7.22 -10.98 4.44
C ASP A 32 -7.34 -10.76 2.93
N VAL A 33 -8.48 -10.20 2.49
CA VAL A 33 -8.74 -9.91 1.07
C VAL A 33 -7.88 -8.75 0.58
N ALA A 34 -7.72 -7.70 1.40
CA ALA A 34 -6.88 -6.55 1.07
C ALA A 34 -5.39 -6.91 1.09
N GLU A 35 -4.94 -7.67 2.10
CA GLU A 35 -3.57 -8.18 2.21
C GLU A 35 -3.23 -9.05 1.00
N HIS A 36 -4.10 -10.02 0.68
CA HIS A 36 -3.89 -10.87 -0.48
C HIS A 36 -3.85 -10.07 -1.79
N CYS A 37 -4.73 -9.08 -1.94
CA CYS A 37 -4.72 -8.18 -3.10
C CYS A 37 -3.37 -7.46 -3.23
N LEU A 38 -2.84 -6.89 -2.13
CA LEU A 38 -1.54 -6.23 -2.14
C LEU A 38 -0.41 -7.22 -2.45
N GLN A 39 -0.40 -8.41 -1.84
CA GLN A 39 0.57 -9.47 -2.13
C GLN A 39 0.62 -9.82 -3.61
N GLN A 40 -0.53 -9.94 -4.28
CA GLN A 40 -0.58 -10.21 -5.73
C GLN A 40 -0.03 -9.05 -6.56
N GLY A 41 -0.22 -7.81 -6.11
CA GLY A 41 0.39 -6.64 -6.70
C GLY A 41 1.92 -6.68 -6.63
N LEU A 42 2.46 -6.80 -5.42
CA LEU A 42 3.92 -6.84 -5.20
C LEU A 42 4.58 -8.01 -5.96
N LYS A 43 3.91 -9.18 -6.04
CA LYS A 43 4.34 -10.30 -6.89
C LYS A 43 4.55 -9.91 -8.35
N ARG A 44 3.65 -9.11 -8.94
CA ARG A 44 3.73 -8.66 -10.35
C ARG A 44 4.89 -7.70 -10.59
N LEU A 45 5.32 -6.96 -9.57
CA LEU A 45 6.51 -6.11 -9.62
C LEU A 45 7.83 -6.89 -9.51
N GLY A 46 7.76 -8.22 -9.34
CA GLY A 46 8.94 -9.08 -9.20
C GLY A 46 9.60 -8.96 -7.82
N GLU A 47 8.81 -8.59 -6.79
CA GLU A 47 9.25 -8.45 -5.40
C GLU A 47 9.18 -9.76 -4.60
N ASN A 48 8.55 -10.81 -5.15
CA ASN A 48 8.42 -12.13 -4.50
C ASN A 48 9.50 -13.15 -4.93
N ALA A 49 10.65 -12.69 -5.40
CA ALA A 49 11.80 -13.58 -5.54
C ALA A 49 12.31 -13.91 -4.12
N TRP A 50 12.44 -15.20 -3.78
CA TRP A 50 12.94 -15.72 -2.49
C TRP A 50 14.30 -15.13 -2.01
N LEU A 51 14.96 -14.33 -2.85
CA LEU A 51 16.29 -13.76 -2.64
C LEU A 51 16.31 -12.22 -2.62
N LYS A 52 15.17 -11.53 -2.79
CA LYS A 52 15.11 -10.08 -2.73
C LYS A 52 14.72 -9.61 -1.32
N PRO A 53 15.38 -8.57 -0.77
CA PRO A 53 14.88 -7.90 0.42
C PRO A 53 13.47 -7.38 0.15
N GLY A 54 12.56 -7.48 1.14
CA GLY A 54 11.19 -7.02 1.01
C GLY A 54 11.12 -5.53 0.64
N SER A 55 10.04 -5.11 0.00
CA SER A 55 9.90 -3.76 -0.56
C SER A 55 9.69 -2.67 0.49
N GLU A 56 10.10 -1.46 0.14
CA GLU A 56 9.83 -0.25 0.90
C GLU A 56 8.61 0.41 0.30
N LEU A 57 7.53 0.50 1.07
CA LEU A 57 6.24 0.94 0.58
C LEU A 57 5.85 2.29 1.16
N ILE A 58 5.29 3.15 0.30
CA ILE A 58 4.44 4.25 0.73
C ILE A 58 3.00 3.83 0.48
N VAL A 59 2.18 3.85 1.53
CA VAL A 59 0.75 3.55 1.42
C VAL A 59 -0.02 4.86 1.59
N GLN A 60 -0.85 5.19 0.60
CA GLN A 60 -1.69 6.39 0.57
C GLN A 60 -3.17 6.01 0.58
N PRO A 61 -3.88 6.17 1.71
CA PRO A 61 -5.33 6.04 1.76
C PRO A 61 -5.97 7.24 1.04
N MET A 62 -6.55 6.98 -0.13
CA MET A 62 -7.14 8.03 -0.99
C MET A 62 -8.61 8.31 -0.68
N GLU A 63 -9.25 7.47 0.12
CA GLU A 63 -10.68 7.54 0.46
C GLU A 63 -10.89 7.27 1.95
N MET A 64 -12.02 7.74 2.48
CA MET A 64 -12.45 7.49 3.87
C MET A 64 -11.44 8.00 4.92
N THR A 65 -10.78 9.12 4.65
CA THR A 65 -9.80 9.79 5.53
C THR A 65 -10.34 11.07 6.18
N ASP A 66 -11.66 11.30 6.12
CA ASP A 66 -12.31 12.47 6.69
C ASP A 66 -12.08 12.56 8.20
N GLY A 67 -11.45 13.66 8.65
CA GLY A 67 -11.06 13.84 10.05
C GLY A 67 -9.78 13.10 10.47
N GLY A 68 -9.06 12.53 9.50
CA GLY A 68 -7.87 11.70 9.73
C GLY A 68 -8.23 10.24 9.96
N LEU A 69 -7.20 9.40 10.06
CA LEU A 69 -7.37 7.99 10.41
C LEU A 69 -7.36 7.83 11.93
N SER A 70 -8.20 6.94 12.44
CA SER A 70 -8.05 6.44 13.80
C SER A 70 -6.84 5.51 13.89
N GLN A 71 -6.30 5.32 15.10
CA GLN A 71 -5.18 4.40 15.34
C GLN A 71 -5.46 2.97 14.87
N VAL A 72 -6.73 2.53 14.91
CA VAL A 72 -7.13 1.20 14.43
C VAL A 72 -7.01 1.12 12.91
N GLU A 73 -7.43 2.15 12.19
CA GLU A 73 -7.33 2.20 10.73
C GLU A 73 -5.87 2.28 10.28
N GLU A 74 -5.06 3.13 10.93
CA GLU A 74 -3.62 3.19 10.69
C GLU A 74 -2.98 1.81 10.87
N ARG A 75 -3.31 1.13 11.98
CA ARG A 75 -2.75 -0.18 12.30
C ARG A 75 -3.14 -1.23 11.26
N VAL A 76 -4.42 -1.28 10.86
CA VAL A 76 -4.92 -2.22 9.86
C VAL A 76 -4.20 -2.04 8.52
N ILE A 77 -3.99 -0.80 8.08
CA ILE A 77 -3.30 -0.51 6.81
C ILE A 77 -1.82 -0.89 6.89
N MET A 78 -1.16 -0.58 8.01
CA MET A 78 0.24 -0.93 8.24
C MET A 78 0.45 -2.45 8.30
N ASP A 79 -0.38 -3.16 9.08
CA ASP A 79 -0.30 -4.61 9.24
C ASP A 79 -0.58 -5.32 7.90
N MET A 80 -1.51 -4.80 7.08
CA MET A 80 -1.77 -5.30 5.73
C MET A 80 -0.54 -5.15 4.83
N ALA A 81 0.16 -4.02 4.90
CA ALA A 81 1.36 -3.79 4.09
C ALA A 81 2.54 -4.70 4.51
N TYR A 82 2.78 -4.85 5.81
CA TYR A 82 3.80 -5.76 6.33
C TYR A 82 3.46 -7.22 6.04
N GLY A 83 2.21 -7.63 6.27
CA GLY A 83 1.72 -8.96 5.94
C GLY A 83 1.79 -9.27 4.44
N ALA A 84 1.79 -8.24 3.59
CA ALA A 84 2.02 -8.40 2.17
C ALA A 84 3.50 -8.61 1.76
N GLY A 85 4.44 -8.47 2.70
CA GLY A 85 5.87 -8.69 2.47
C GLY A 85 6.72 -7.41 2.47
N ALA A 86 6.16 -6.26 2.86
CA ALA A 86 6.92 -5.03 2.99
C ALA A 86 7.99 -5.14 4.09
N LYS A 87 9.16 -4.54 3.85
CA LYS A 87 10.25 -4.42 4.83
C LYS A 87 10.14 -3.13 5.64
N ARG A 88 9.79 -2.02 4.98
CA ARG A 88 9.49 -0.73 5.61
C ARG A 88 8.22 -0.17 5.00
N VAL A 89 7.40 0.46 5.82
CA VAL A 89 6.14 1.06 5.38
C VAL A 89 6.08 2.48 5.92
N LEU A 90 5.78 3.43 5.04
CA LEU A 90 5.36 4.77 5.38
C LEU A 90 3.88 4.92 5.07
N LEU A 91 3.07 5.09 6.10
CA LEU A 91 1.68 5.50 5.93
C LEU A 91 1.63 7.01 5.71
N TRP A 92 1.19 7.44 4.53
CA TRP A 92 1.02 8.85 4.22
C TRP A 92 -0.46 9.20 4.20
N VAL A 93 -0.86 10.05 5.15
CA VAL A 93 -2.21 10.61 5.24
C VAL A 93 -2.11 12.10 4.93
N GLY A 94 -2.48 12.48 3.71
CA GLY A 94 -2.34 13.84 3.20
C GLY A 94 -2.80 13.93 1.75
N GLY A 95 -2.40 15.00 1.04
CA GLY A 95 -2.66 15.12 -0.39
C GLY A 95 -1.93 14.02 -1.19
N GLU A 96 -2.49 13.69 -2.36
CA GLU A 96 -1.86 12.74 -3.30
C GLU A 96 -0.43 13.17 -3.61
N LEU A 97 0.53 12.27 -3.38
CA LEU A 97 1.93 12.54 -3.67
C LEU A 97 2.19 12.45 -5.17
N SER A 98 2.95 13.42 -5.68
CA SER A 98 3.66 13.24 -6.95
C SER A 98 4.77 12.19 -6.80
N ARG A 99 5.19 11.62 -7.94
CA ARG A 99 6.29 10.65 -7.97
C ARG A 99 7.57 11.18 -7.29
N GLN A 100 7.91 12.46 -7.50
CA GLN A 100 9.10 13.06 -6.90
C GLN A 100 8.96 13.19 -5.37
N GLU A 101 7.79 13.58 -4.88
CA GLU A 101 7.55 13.66 -3.44
C GLU A 101 7.58 12.28 -2.78
N ALA A 102 7.07 11.26 -3.47
CA ALA A 102 7.13 9.87 -3.02
C ALA A 102 8.59 9.37 -2.92
N LEU A 103 9.43 9.65 -3.93
CA LEU A 103 10.86 9.33 -3.89
C LEU A 103 11.58 10.01 -2.73
N ASN A 104 11.37 11.33 -2.55
CA ASN A 104 11.99 12.07 -1.46
C ASN A 104 11.59 11.52 -0.07
N LYS A 105 10.36 11.02 0.08
CA LYS A 105 9.90 10.41 1.32
C LYS A 105 10.53 9.04 1.58
N LEU A 106 10.75 8.23 0.55
CA LEU A 106 11.44 6.95 0.69
C LEU A 106 12.90 7.13 1.12
N GLU A 107 13.61 8.11 0.55
CA GLU A 107 15.02 8.40 0.93
C GLU A 107 15.16 8.83 2.41
N ALA A 108 14.10 9.36 3.01
CA ALA A 108 14.06 9.78 4.40
C ALA A 108 13.70 8.66 5.40
N LEU A 109 13.39 7.44 4.93
CA LEU A 109 13.07 6.25 5.74
C LEU A 109 14.32 5.43 6.08
#